data_AF-A0A8E4HQS6-F1
#
_entry.id   AF-A0A8E4HQS6-F1
#
_cell.length_a   1.000
_cell.length_b   1.000
_cell.length_c   1.000
_cell.angle_alpha   90.00
_cell.angle_beta   90.00
_cell.angle_gamma   90.00
#
_symmetry.space_group_name_H-M   'P 1'
#
loop_
_entity.id
_entity.type
_entity.pdbx_description
1 polymer ?
#
loop_
_entity_poly.entity_id
_entity_poly.type
_entity_poly.pdbx_seq_one_letter_code
_entity_poly.pdbx_strand_id
1 'polypeptide(L)'
;MALAPEKSDGIEEEISEIEKGLVSTSHTPRTNTSDDFRSSAAPPSLPQKLIAELIGTYFVIFAGCGSVAVNKIYGNVTFPGVCVTWGLIVMAMIYSVGHISGAHFNPAVTITFAVLRRFSFREVPLYIVAQVLGSIMASGTIALLLDVTPNAYFGTVPVGSSVQSLVFEIIISFLLMFVISGASTDSRAIGDLAGVAVGMTILLNVFIAGPVSGASMNPARSLGPAIVKHVYKGLWVYIVGPITGCLAGGIAYNFIRSKPLAS
;
A
#
# COMPACT_ATOMS: atom_id res chain seq x y z
N MET A 1 -0.73 -76.41 -7.60
CA MET A 1 -1.00 -75.21 -6.78
C MET A 1 0.10 -75.10 -5.74
N ALA A 2 1.06 -74.17 -5.92
CA ALA A 2 1.94 -73.53 -4.92
C ALA A 2 3.10 -72.80 -5.63
N LEU A 3 3.60 -71.73 -5.00
CA LEU A 3 4.32 -70.54 -5.52
C LEU A 3 5.85 -70.54 -5.26
N ALA A 4 6.61 -69.82 -6.13
CA ALA A 4 7.82 -68.95 -5.96
C ALA A 4 9.10 -69.50 -5.24
N PRO A 5 10.34 -68.92 -5.37
CA PRO A 5 10.79 -67.50 -5.53
C PRO A 5 11.85 -67.30 -6.64
N GLU A 6 12.64 -66.22 -6.76
CA GLU A 6 12.51 -64.74 -6.86
C GLU A 6 13.93 -64.26 -7.26
N LYS A 7 14.08 -63.29 -8.17
CA LYS A 7 15.37 -62.83 -8.72
C LYS A 7 16.11 -61.94 -7.72
N SER A 8 17.22 -62.42 -7.16
CA SER A 8 18.10 -61.65 -6.25
C SER A 8 19.50 -61.33 -6.81
N ASP A 9 19.94 -61.96 -7.90
CA ASP A 9 21.38 -61.96 -8.23
C ASP A 9 21.88 -60.76 -9.05
N GLY A 10 21.00 -59.90 -9.57
CA GLY A 10 21.39 -58.79 -10.46
C GLY A 10 21.70 -57.46 -9.77
N ILE A 11 21.29 -57.28 -8.51
CA ILE A 11 21.36 -55.98 -7.81
C ILE A 11 22.70 -55.82 -7.08
N GLU A 12 23.34 -56.91 -6.64
CA GLU A 12 24.60 -56.85 -5.90
C GLU A 12 25.82 -56.54 -6.80
N GLU A 13 25.80 -56.95 -8.07
CA GLU A 13 26.85 -56.61 -9.03
C GLU A 13 26.86 -55.11 -9.40
N GLU A 14 25.68 -54.50 -9.55
CA GLU A 14 25.54 -53.10 -9.95
C GLU A 14 25.98 -52.13 -8.82
N ILE A 15 25.78 -52.53 -7.56
CA ILE A 15 26.23 -51.77 -6.38
C ILE A 15 27.77 -51.84 -6.22
N SER A 16 28.40 -52.97 -6.56
CA SER A 16 29.87 -53.17 -6.53
C SER A 16 30.62 -52.24 -7.50
N GLU A 17 30.03 -51.94 -8.66
CA GLU A 17 30.66 -51.10 -9.69
C GLU A 17 30.55 -49.60 -9.36
N ILE A 18 29.54 -49.18 -8.58
CA ILE A 18 29.37 -47.79 -8.14
C ILE A 18 30.40 -47.40 -7.06
N GLU A 19 30.76 -48.32 -6.15
CA GLU A 19 31.75 -48.05 -5.10
C GLU A 19 33.19 -47.92 -5.62
N LYS A 20 33.49 -48.45 -6.82
CA LYS A 20 34.85 -48.41 -7.40
C LYS A 20 35.14 -47.19 -8.28
N GLY A 21 34.20 -46.25 -8.41
CA GLY A 21 34.44 -44.94 -9.03
C GLY A 21 34.85 -44.98 -10.52
N LEU A 22 34.48 -46.04 -11.25
CA LEU A 22 34.91 -46.28 -12.63
C LEU A 22 33.72 -46.21 -13.60
N VAL A 23 33.09 -45.04 -13.74
CA VAL A 23 32.29 -44.75 -14.93
C VAL A 23 32.68 -43.39 -15.51
N SER A 24 33.57 -43.44 -16.50
CA SER A 24 33.88 -42.32 -17.38
C SER A 24 32.78 -42.22 -18.44
N THR A 25 31.90 -41.21 -18.33
CA THR A 25 31.00 -40.85 -19.43
C THR A 25 31.53 -39.62 -20.15
N SER A 26 31.89 -39.84 -21.41
CA SER A 26 32.34 -38.85 -22.39
C SER A 26 31.37 -37.66 -22.50
N HIS A 27 31.84 -36.47 -22.12
CA HIS A 27 31.13 -35.21 -22.38
C HIS A 27 31.22 -34.84 -23.87
N THR A 28 30.12 -35.04 -24.59
CA THR A 28 29.83 -34.26 -25.79
C THR A 28 29.27 -32.90 -25.34
N PRO A 29 29.80 -31.76 -25.81
CA PRO A 29 29.24 -30.46 -25.45
C PRO A 29 27.89 -30.30 -26.15
N ARG A 30 26.80 -30.56 -25.42
CA ARG A 30 25.48 -30.08 -25.81
C ARG A 30 25.49 -28.57 -25.67
N THR A 31 25.41 -27.87 -26.80
CA THR A 31 25.02 -26.47 -26.83
C THR A 31 23.59 -26.38 -26.29
N ASN A 32 23.45 -26.11 -25.00
CA ASN A 32 22.18 -25.71 -24.40
C ASN A 32 21.83 -24.32 -24.95
N THR A 33 21.17 -24.30 -26.09
CA THR A 33 20.52 -23.09 -26.58
C THR A 33 19.31 -22.80 -25.71
N SER A 34 19.32 -21.59 -25.14
CA SER A 34 18.20 -20.82 -24.59
C SER A 34 17.58 -21.30 -23.26
N ASP A 35 18.36 -21.12 -22.20
CA ASP A 35 17.90 -20.77 -20.84
C ASP A 35 17.24 -19.36 -20.77
N ASP A 36 16.49 -18.94 -21.79
CA ASP A 36 16.04 -17.54 -21.93
C ASP A 36 14.53 -17.32 -21.79
N PHE A 37 13.81 -18.29 -21.21
CA PHE A 37 12.42 -18.09 -20.76
C PHE A 37 12.33 -17.52 -19.34
N ARG A 38 13.31 -16.70 -18.93
CA ARG A 38 13.10 -15.77 -17.82
C ARG A 38 12.33 -14.58 -18.39
N SER A 39 11.01 -14.61 -18.28
CA SER A 39 10.16 -13.43 -18.45
C SER A 39 10.59 -12.35 -17.44
N SER A 40 11.64 -11.59 -17.73
CA SER A 40 11.88 -10.28 -17.14
C SER A 40 10.84 -9.35 -17.73
N ALA A 41 9.68 -9.28 -17.09
CA ALA A 41 8.70 -8.26 -17.43
C ALA A 41 9.38 -6.88 -17.33
N ALA A 42 9.24 -6.05 -18.36
CA ALA A 42 9.76 -4.69 -18.34
C ALA A 42 9.17 -3.92 -17.14
N PRO A 43 9.92 -3.00 -16.53
CA PRO A 43 9.41 -2.20 -15.43
C PRO A 43 8.17 -1.39 -15.87
N PRO A 44 7.18 -1.17 -14.98
CA PRO A 44 5.98 -0.43 -15.32
C PRO A 44 6.28 0.98 -15.87
N SER A 45 5.63 1.31 -16.99
CA SER A 45 5.69 2.63 -17.60
C SER A 45 4.98 3.70 -16.75
N LEU A 46 5.32 4.96 -16.96
CA LEU A 46 4.68 6.08 -16.26
C LEU A 46 3.14 6.09 -16.42
N PRO A 47 2.54 5.89 -17.61
CA PRO A 47 1.09 5.81 -17.73
C PRO A 47 0.47 4.69 -16.88
N GLN A 48 1.10 3.51 -16.83
CA GLN A 48 0.62 2.39 -15.99
C GLN A 48 0.63 2.76 -14.50
N LYS A 49 1.70 3.40 -14.03
CA LYS A 49 1.81 3.91 -12.67
C LYS A 49 0.72 4.92 -12.33
N LEU A 50 0.48 5.89 -13.21
CA LEU A 50 -0.54 6.93 -13.00
C LEU A 50 -1.96 6.36 -12.98
N ILE A 51 -2.25 5.39 -13.86
CA ILE A 51 -3.54 4.69 -13.85
C ILE A 51 -3.71 3.88 -12.55
N ALA A 52 -2.67 3.19 -12.10
CA ALA A 52 -2.70 2.47 -10.82
C ALA A 52 -2.93 3.40 -9.62
N GLU A 53 -2.28 4.57 -9.57
CA GLU A 53 -2.53 5.58 -8.52
C GLU A 53 -3.95 6.14 -8.56
N LEU A 54 -4.48 6.40 -9.76
CA LEU A 54 -5.85 6.88 -9.93
C LEU A 54 -6.87 5.83 -9.47
N ILE A 55 -6.74 4.58 -9.92
CA ILE A 55 -7.66 3.49 -9.57
C ILE A 55 -7.56 3.15 -8.08
N GLY A 56 -6.35 3.04 -7.55
CA GLY A 56 -6.15 2.74 -6.14
C GLY A 56 -6.70 3.86 -5.25
N THR A 57 -6.46 5.13 -5.59
CA THR A 57 -7.05 6.24 -4.84
C THR A 57 -8.56 6.27 -4.98
N TYR A 58 -9.11 6.00 -6.18
CA TYR A 58 -10.56 5.89 -6.37
C TYR A 58 -11.18 4.88 -5.40
N PHE A 59 -10.66 3.65 -5.34
CA PHE A 59 -11.25 2.62 -4.47
C PHE A 59 -11.03 2.89 -2.99
N VAL A 60 -9.86 3.41 -2.60
CA VAL A 60 -9.59 3.84 -1.21
C VAL A 60 -10.60 4.89 -0.76
N ILE A 61 -10.87 5.90 -1.59
CA ILE A 61 -11.83 6.96 -1.26
C ILE A 61 -13.26 6.44 -1.34
N PHE A 62 -13.60 5.66 -2.36
CA PHE A 62 -14.93 5.08 -2.53
C PHE A 62 -15.33 4.23 -1.33
N ALA A 63 -14.49 3.29 -0.91
CA ALA A 63 -14.80 2.43 0.23
C ALA A 63 -14.68 3.18 1.56
N GLY A 64 -13.59 3.91 1.76
CA GLY A 64 -13.32 4.62 3.02
C GLY A 64 -14.36 5.72 3.29
N CYS A 65 -14.51 6.68 2.38
CA CYS A 65 -15.52 7.73 2.53
C CYS A 65 -16.94 7.20 2.35
N GLY A 66 -17.15 6.22 1.47
CA GLY A 66 -18.45 5.56 1.31
C GLY A 66 -18.92 4.92 2.61
N SER A 67 -18.04 4.24 3.36
CA SER A 67 -18.40 3.68 4.67
C SER A 67 -18.84 4.75 5.67
N VAL A 68 -18.21 5.94 5.64
CA VAL A 68 -18.62 7.09 6.46
C VAL A 68 -20.01 7.58 6.06
N ALA A 69 -20.26 7.76 4.75
CA ALA A 69 -21.55 8.18 4.23
C ALA A 69 -22.66 7.18 4.59
N VAL A 70 -22.44 5.90 4.29
CA VAL A 70 -23.36 4.79 4.59
C VAL A 70 -23.64 4.72 6.09
N ASN A 71 -22.62 4.87 6.94
CA ASN A 71 -22.84 4.88 8.39
C ASN A 71 -23.70 6.07 8.83
N LYS A 72 -23.48 7.26 8.27
CA LYS A 72 -24.27 8.45 8.62
C LYS A 72 -25.72 8.40 8.12
N ILE A 73 -25.95 7.72 6.99
CA ILE A 73 -27.29 7.60 6.38
C ILE A 73 -28.08 6.44 7.03
N TYR A 74 -27.45 5.29 7.22
CA TYR A 74 -28.13 4.04 7.59
C TYR A 74 -27.75 3.49 8.97
N GLY A 75 -26.66 3.95 9.59
CA GLY A 75 -26.25 3.55 10.95
C GLY A 75 -25.65 2.15 11.14
N ASN A 76 -25.71 1.28 10.12
CA ASN A 76 -25.40 -0.16 10.28
C ASN A 76 -23.91 -0.51 10.29
N VAL A 77 -23.03 0.35 9.75
CA VAL A 77 -21.58 0.07 9.66
C VAL A 77 -20.92 0.22 11.02
N THR A 78 -21.39 1.15 11.84
CA THR A 78 -20.80 1.62 13.11
C THR A 78 -19.40 2.21 12.95
N PHE A 79 -18.89 2.90 13.97
CA PHE A 79 -17.55 3.48 13.93
C PHE A 79 -16.43 2.43 13.76
N PRO A 80 -16.42 1.29 14.49
CA PRO A 80 -15.48 0.20 14.24
C PRO A 80 -15.47 -0.31 12.79
N GLY A 81 -16.65 -0.45 12.16
CA GLY A 81 -16.74 -0.89 10.77
C GLY A 81 -16.12 0.10 9.79
N VAL A 82 -16.25 1.41 10.05
CA VAL A 82 -15.55 2.45 9.29
C VAL A 82 -14.04 2.32 9.43
N CYS A 83 -13.52 2.12 10.65
CA CYS A 83 -12.10 1.92 10.90
C CYS A 83 -11.54 0.71 10.14
N VAL A 84 -12.25 -0.42 10.21
CA VAL A 84 -11.89 -1.65 9.50
C VAL A 84 -11.89 -1.44 7.99
N THR A 85 -12.90 -0.75 7.45
CA THR A 85 -13.00 -0.48 6.00
C THR A 85 -11.81 0.30 5.49
N TRP A 86 -11.40 1.37 6.20
CA TRP A 86 -10.23 2.18 5.81
C TRP A 86 -8.93 1.38 5.78
N GLY A 87 -8.69 0.53 6.77
CA GLY A 87 -7.48 -0.29 6.81
C GLY A 87 -7.46 -1.37 5.72
N LEU A 88 -8.58 -2.11 5.59
CA LEU A 88 -8.68 -3.23 4.64
C LEU A 88 -8.59 -2.77 3.19
N ILE A 89 -9.23 -1.65 2.81
CA ILE A 89 -9.18 -1.19 1.42
C ILE A 89 -7.77 -0.77 1.02
N VAL A 90 -7.04 -0.09 1.91
CA VAL A 90 -5.65 0.31 1.62
C VAL A 90 -4.75 -0.91 1.51
N MET A 91 -4.88 -1.88 2.43
CA MET A 91 -4.17 -3.16 2.34
C MET A 91 -4.44 -3.86 1.00
N ALA A 92 -5.71 -3.97 0.60
CA ALA A 92 -6.10 -4.62 -0.65
C ALA A 92 -5.50 -3.90 -1.87
N MET A 93 -5.54 -2.58 -1.92
CA MET A 93 -4.98 -1.81 -3.04
C MET A 93 -3.45 -1.84 -3.08
N ILE A 94 -2.78 -1.87 -1.93
CA ILE A 94 -1.32 -2.07 -1.87
C ILE A 94 -0.96 -3.43 -2.49
N TYR A 95 -1.63 -4.51 -2.11
CA TYR A 95 -1.35 -5.82 -2.68
C TYR A 95 -1.75 -5.93 -4.15
N SER A 96 -2.79 -5.22 -4.58
CA SER A 96 -3.28 -5.30 -5.95
C SER A 96 -2.41 -4.53 -6.94
N VAL A 97 -1.97 -3.30 -6.62
CA VAL A 97 -1.27 -2.43 -7.58
C VAL A 97 0.04 -1.84 -7.05
N GLY A 98 0.49 -2.23 -5.86
CA GLY A 98 1.76 -1.75 -5.28
C GLY A 98 2.98 -2.12 -6.11
N HIS A 99 2.98 -3.29 -6.74
CA HIS A 99 4.04 -3.71 -7.67
C HIS A 99 4.06 -2.89 -8.98
N ILE A 100 3.00 -2.12 -9.26
CA ILE A 100 2.89 -1.27 -10.46
C ILE A 100 3.35 0.15 -10.15
N SER A 101 2.73 0.82 -9.17
CA SER A 101 2.98 2.25 -8.87
C SER A 101 3.78 2.54 -7.61
N GLY A 102 3.97 1.55 -6.74
CA GLY A 102 4.36 1.76 -5.34
C GLY A 102 3.19 2.01 -4.38
N ALA A 103 1.95 2.09 -4.90
CA ALA A 103 0.72 2.25 -4.12
C ALA A 103 0.77 3.40 -3.11
N HIS A 104 1.09 4.61 -3.57
CA HIS A 104 1.17 5.77 -2.66
C HIS A 104 -0.23 6.22 -2.24
N PHE A 105 -1.14 6.39 -3.21
CA PHE A 105 -2.53 6.83 -3.08
C PHE A 105 -2.73 8.12 -2.25
N ASN A 106 -1.64 8.83 -1.99
CA ASN A 106 -1.56 9.88 -0.98
C ASN A 106 -0.46 10.89 -1.37
N PRO A 107 -0.81 12.17 -1.56
CA PRO A 107 0.15 13.21 -1.85
C PRO A 107 1.25 13.35 -0.79
N ALA A 108 0.93 13.22 0.50
CA ALA A 108 1.90 13.35 1.59
C ALA A 108 2.94 12.22 1.58
N VAL A 109 2.51 10.99 1.29
CA VAL A 109 3.39 9.82 1.13
C VAL A 109 4.28 10.01 -0.11
N THR A 110 3.69 10.41 -1.24
CA THR A 110 4.42 10.65 -2.50
C THR A 110 5.51 11.70 -2.34
N ILE A 111 5.18 12.83 -1.72
CA ILE A 111 6.14 13.91 -1.43
C ILE A 111 7.25 13.39 -0.52
N THR A 112 6.90 12.64 0.54
CA THR A 112 7.88 12.13 1.48
C THR A 112 8.85 11.16 0.81
N PHE A 113 8.37 10.20 0.02
CA PHE A 113 9.26 9.30 -0.70
C PHE A 113 10.21 10.04 -1.65
N ALA A 114 9.75 11.10 -2.31
CA ALA A 114 10.62 11.94 -3.13
C ALA A 114 11.70 12.64 -2.30
N VAL A 115 11.32 13.27 -1.18
CA VAL A 115 12.25 13.92 -0.23
C VAL A 115 13.30 12.94 0.29
N LEU A 116 12.90 11.69 0.57
CA LEU A 116 13.81 10.64 1.01
C LEU A 116 14.62 9.98 -0.13
N ARG A 117 14.55 10.54 -1.35
CA ARG A 117 15.21 10.02 -2.58
C ARG A 117 14.84 8.57 -2.91
N ARG A 118 13.63 8.15 -2.54
CA ARG A 118 13.04 6.86 -2.87
C ARG A 118 12.08 6.92 -4.06
N PHE A 119 11.74 8.13 -4.52
CA PHE A 119 10.86 8.35 -5.66
C PHE A 119 11.30 9.57 -6.50
N SER A 120 11.02 9.57 -7.79
CA SER A 120 11.43 10.64 -8.70
C SER A 120 10.63 11.91 -8.46
N PHE A 121 11.31 13.02 -8.14
CA PHE A 121 10.66 14.33 -8.00
C PHE A 121 9.91 14.78 -9.25
N ARG A 122 10.30 14.32 -10.44
CA ARG A 122 9.64 14.65 -11.71
C ARG A 122 8.26 13.97 -11.83
N GLU A 123 8.08 12.82 -11.20
CA GLU A 123 6.81 12.06 -11.24
C GLU A 123 5.83 12.53 -10.16
N VAL A 124 6.29 13.22 -9.11
CA VAL A 124 5.47 13.68 -7.97
C VAL A 124 4.23 14.47 -8.40
N PRO A 125 4.33 15.51 -9.25
CA PRO A 125 3.14 16.28 -9.62
C PRO A 125 2.10 15.43 -10.35
N LEU A 126 2.54 14.49 -11.19
CA LEU A 126 1.66 13.61 -11.97
C LEU A 126 0.94 12.60 -11.06
N TYR A 127 1.65 12.03 -10.07
CA TYR A 127 1.05 11.17 -9.05
C TYR A 127 -0.01 11.92 -8.24
N ILE A 128 0.31 13.14 -7.78
CA ILE A 128 -0.64 13.96 -7.01
C ILE A 128 -1.90 14.27 -7.84
N VAL A 129 -1.74 14.61 -9.12
CA VAL A 129 -2.89 14.84 -10.02
C VAL A 129 -3.73 13.57 -10.16
N ALA A 130 -3.10 12.41 -10.41
CA ALA A 130 -3.81 11.13 -10.52
C ALA A 130 -4.59 10.78 -9.24
N GLN A 131 -3.97 10.97 -8.08
CA GLN A 131 -4.58 10.73 -6.77
C GLN A 131 -5.77 11.66 -6.51
N VAL A 132 -5.61 12.96 -6.76
CA VAL A 132 -6.68 13.94 -6.59
C VAL A 132 -7.84 13.67 -7.56
N LEU A 133 -7.56 13.33 -8.81
CA LEU A 133 -8.60 12.94 -9.79
C LEU A 133 -9.35 11.68 -9.34
N GLY A 134 -8.63 10.63 -8.91
CA GLY A 134 -9.26 9.41 -8.37
C GLY A 134 -10.17 9.71 -7.17
N SER A 135 -9.72 10.59 -6.27
CA SER A 135 -10.51 11.03 -5.11
C SER A 135 -11.77 11.82 -5.49
N ILE A 136 -11.67 12.74 -6.45
CA ILE A 136 -12.81 13.50 -6.98
C ILE A 136 -13.82 12.56 -7.64
N MET A 137 -13.35 11.63 -8.50
CA MET A 137 -14.21 10.66 -9.17
C MET A 137 -14.96 9.79 -8.16
N ALA A 138 -14.27 9.24 -7.16
CA ALA A 138 -14.89 8.43 -6.11
C ALA A 138 -15.90 9.23 -5.28
N SER A 139 -15.56 10.46 -4.92
CA SER A 139 -16.45 11.35 -4.17
C SER A 139 -17.69 11.72 -4.98
N GLY A 140 -17.54 11.94 -6.28
CA GLY A 140 -18.64 12.13 -7.22
C GLY A 140 -19.54 10.89 -7.30
N THR A 141 -18.96 9.70 -7.44
CA THR A 141 -19.70 8.44 -7.41
C THR A 141 -20.52 8.30 -6.12
N ILE A 142 -19.92 8.54 -4.94
CA ILE A 142 -20.63 8.48 -3.66
C ILE A 142 -21.80 9.48 -3.65
N ALA A 143 -21.58 10.71 -4.10
CA ALA A 143 -22.61 11.75 -4.12
C ALA A 143 -23.75 11.47 -5.11
N LEU A 144 -23.49 10.69 -6.17
CA LEU A 144 -24.50 10.26 -7.14
C LEU A 144 -25.28 9.02 -6.68
N LEU A 145 -24.62 8.09 -6.00
CA LEU A 145 -25.23 6.81 -5.59
C LEU A 145 -26.00 6.91 -4.27
N LEU A 146 -25.64 7.84 -3.38
CA LEU A 146 -26.20 7.96 -2.04
C LEU A 146 -26.87 9.33 -1.85
N ASP A 147 -27.91 9.38 -1.03
CA ASP A 147 -28.56 10.64 -0.63
C ASP A 147 -27.72 11.42 0.40
N VAL A 148 -26.64 12.04 -0.09
CA VAL A 148 -25.67 12.75 0.77
C VAL A 148 -26.18 14.15 1.11
N THR A 149 -26.93 14.21 2.21
CA THR A 149 -27.27 15.47 2.90
C THR A 149 -26.05 16.12 3.56
N PRO A 150 -26.11 17.41 3.98
CA PRO A 150 -25.01 18.06 4.71
C PRO A 150 -24.58 17.31 5.98
N ASN A 151 -25.53 16.66 6.68
CA ASN A 151 -25.25 15.86 7.87
C ASN A 151 -24.51 14.56 7.55
N ALA A 152 -24.69 14.04 6.32
CA ALA A 152 -24.02 12.86 5.80
C ALA A 152 -22.67 13.15 5.12
N TYR A 153 -22.08 14.34 5.30
CA TYR A 153 -20.79 14.67 4.69
C TYR A 153 -19.70 13.65 5.07
N PHE A 154 -19.00 13.12 4.07
CA PHE A 154 -18.04 12.01 4.21
C PHE A 154 -16.56 12.44 4.16
N GLY A 155 -16.30 13.72 3.92
CA GLY A 155 -14.95 14.29 4.03
C GLY A 155 -14.56 14.61 5.47
N THR A 156 -13.44 15.32 5.63
CA THR A 156 -12.89 15.69 6.94
C THR A 156 -13.20 17.13 7.29
N VAL A 157 -13.62 17.39 8.53
CA VAL A 157 -13.80 18.72 9.12
C VAL A 157 -13.36 18.65 10.58
N PRO A 158 -12.63 19.66 11.10
CA PRO A 158 -12.27 19.69 12.51
C PRO A 158 -13.54 19.67 13.38
N VAL A 159 -13.64 18.69 14.30
CA VAL A 159 -14.73 18.64 15.28
C VAL A 159 -14.51 19.67 16.38
N GLY A 160 -13.26 19.74 16.88
CA GLY A 160 -12.81 20.73 17.84
C GLY A 160 -12.05 21.89 17.18
N SER A 161 -10.99 22.36 17.85
CA SER A 161 -10.16 23.44 17.30
C SER A 161 -9.30 22.95 16.14
N SER A 162 -9.01 23.84 15.17
CA SER A 162 -8.11 23.50 14.06
C SER A 162 -6.72 23.08 14.53
N VAL A 163 -6.24 23.65 15.64
CA VAL A 163 -4.95 23.28 16.25
C VAL A 163 -4.99 21.85 16.79
N GLN A 164 -6.07 21.48 17.49
CA GLN A 164 -6.23 20.11 17.99
C GLN A 164 -6.23 19.12 16.82
N SER A 165 -7.04 19.36 15.78
CA SER A 165 -7.05 18.49 14.60
C SER A 165 -5.70 18.46 13.88
N LEU A 166 -4.98 19.59 13.80
CA LEU A 166 -3.64 19.64 13.21
C LEU A 166 -2.64 18.76 13.96
N VAL A 167 -2.62 18.81 15.29
CA VAL A 167 -1.74 17.98 16.11
C VAL A 167 -2.06 16.50 15.89
N PHE A 168 -3.34 16.12 15.91
CA PHE A 168 -3.75 14.75 15.60
C PHE A 168 -3.28 14.32 14.22
N GLU A 169 -3.54 15.12 13.17
CA GLU A 169 -3.14 14.81 11.79
C GLU A 169 -1.62 14.67 11.63
N ILE A 170 -0.82 15.48 12.33
CA ILE A 170 0.65 15.33 12.33
C ILE A 170 1.05 13.99 12.94
N ILE A 171 0.51 13.64 14.12
CA ILE A 171 0.89 12.42 14.85
C ILE A 171 0.51 11.16 14.08
N ILE A 172 -0.73 11.07 13.59
CA ILE A 172 -1.20 9.87 12.87
C ILE A 172 -0.50 9.72 11.52
N SER A 173 -0.19 10.82 10.83
CA SER A 173 0.53 10.79 9.55
C SER A 173 2.01 10.47 9.73
N PHE A 174 2.60 10.91 10.85
CA PHE A 174 3.92 10.46 11.30
C PHE A 174 3.95 8.95 11.47
N LEU A 175 3.01 8.40 12.26
CA LEU A 175 2.97 6.97 12.53
C LEU A 175 2.76 6.17 11.23
N LEU A 176 1.83 6.62 10.37
CA LEU A 176 1.60 6.02 9.06
C LEU A 176 2.89 5.96 8.23
N MET A 177 3.56 7.10 8.05
CA MET A 177 4.74 7.15 7.20
C MET A 177 5.96 6.45 7.81
N PHE A 178 6.06 6.42 9.14
CA PHE A 178 7.08 5.64 9.85
C PHE A 178 6.91 4.14 9.56
N VAL A 179 5.68 3.62 9.66
CA VAL A 179 5.39 2.21 9.34
C VAL A 179 5.58 1.93 7.86
N ILE A 180 5.12 2.80 6.96
CA ILE A 180 5.37 2.68 5.52
C ILE A 180 6.88 2.58 5.25
N SER A 181 7.68 3.47 5.84
CA SER A 181 9.13 3.49 5.62
C SER A 181 9.79 2.21 6.12
N GLY A 182 9.35 1.67 7.26
CA GLY A 182 9.88 0.41 7.78
C GLY A 182 9.48 -0.82 7.01
N ALA A 183 8.22 -0.90 6.60
CA ALA A 183 7.70 -2.04 5.85
C ALA A 183 8.20 -2.09 4.39
N SER A 184 8.48 -0.93 3.78
CA SER A 184 8.85 -0.84 2.36
C SER A 184 10.35 -0.67 2.09
N THR A 185 11.16 -0.25 3.07
CA THR A 185 12.57 0.10 2.81
C THR A 185 13.63 -0.70 3.57
N ASP A 186 13.25 -1.54 4.53
CA ASP A 186 14.18 -2.45 5.20
C ASP A 186 14.12 -3.82 4.52
N SER A 187 15.22 -4.28 3.95
CA SER A 187 15.32 -5.62 3.33
C SER A 187 15.15 -6.76 4.35
N ARG A 188 15.16 -6.45 5.65
CA ARG A 188 14.81 -7.37 6.74
C ARG A 188 13.32 -7.38 7.07
N ALA A 189 12.57 -6.37 6.62
CA ALA A 189 11.12 -6.40 6.72
C ALA A 189 10.59 -7.42 5.70
N ILE A 190 9.64 -8.26 6.13
CA ILE A 190 8.93 -9.19 5.26
C ILE A 190 8.12 -8.34 4.29
N GLY A 191 8.65 -8.05 3.10
CA GLY A 191 8.02 -7.17 2.10
C GLY A 191 6.59 -7.59 1.76
N ASP A 192 6.30 -8.89 1.87
CA ASP A 192 4.98 -9.48 1.65
C ASP A 192 3.94 -9.02 2.69
N LEU A 193 4.35 -8.58 3.88
CA LEU A 193 3.45 -8.09 4.94
C LEU A 193 3.29 -6.56 4.95
N ALA A 194 3.91 -5.84 4.00
CA ALA A 194 3.85 -4.39 3.99
C ALA A 194 2.42 -3.84 3.86
N GLY A 195 1.58 -4.48 3.03
CA GLY A 195 0.17 -4.11 2.91
C GLY A 195 -0.60 -4.26 4.22
N VAL A 196 -0.41 -5.37 4.95
CA VAL A 196 -1.01 -5.58 6.28
C VAL A 196 -0.56 -4.52 7.27
N ALA A 197 0.75 -4.26 7.36
CA ALA A 197 1.29 -3.28 8.31
C ALA A 197 0.71 -1.87 8.08
N VAL A 198 0.64 -1.44 6.82
CA VAL A 198 0.08 -0.13 6.45
C VAL A 198 -1.43 -0.08 6.71
N GLY A 199 -2.17 -1.10 6.29
CA GLY A 199 -3.63 -1.17 6.50
C GLY A 199 -4.01 -1.16 7.98
N MET A 200 -3.33 -1.96 8.80
CA MET A 200 -3.56 -2.00 10.25
C MET A 200 -3.22 -0.67 10.93
N THR A 201 -2.16 0.01 10.47
CA THR A 201 -1.81 1.34 11.00
C THR A 201 -2.90 2.37 10.70
N ILE A 202 -3.45 2.37 9.48
CA ILE A 202 -4.56 3.27 9.12
C ILE A 202 -5.79 2.96 9.97
N LEU A 203 -6.16 1.69 10.13
CA LEU A 203 -7.27 1.27 10.99
C LEU A 203 -7.12 1.84 12.40
N LEU A 204 -5.95 1.65 13.03
CA LEU A 204 -5.67 2.13 14.38
C LEU A 204 -5.73 3.66 14.48
N ASN A 205 -5.13 4.34 13.50
CA ASN A 205 -5.17 5.80 13.42
C ASN A 205 -6.60 6.34 13.30
N VAL A 206 -7.45 5.69 12.50
CA VAL A 206 -8.86 6.07 12.37
C VAL A 206 -9.61 5.84 13.68
N PHE A 207 -9.35 4.75 14.40
CA PHE A 207 -9.95 4.50 15.72
C PHE A 207 -9.67 5.64 16.72
N ILE A 208 -8.45 6.17 16.71
CA ILE A 208 -8.02 7.18 17.68
C ILE A 208 -8.44 8.58 17.24
N ALA A 209 -8.15 8.96 16.00
CA ALA A 209 -8.28 10.34 15.53
C ALA A 209 -9.59 10.61 14.77
N GLY A 210 -10.31 9.57 14.36
CA GLY A 210 -11.56 9.67 13.59
C GLY A 210 -12.60 10.60 14.22
N PRO A 211 -12.92 10.46 15.52
CA PRO A 211 -13.90 11.31 16.19
C PRO A 211 -13.45 12.76 16.43
N VAL A 212 -12.16 13.07 16.23
CA VAL A 212 -11.56 14.37 16.58
C VAL A 212 -11.17 15.17 15.33
N SER A 213 -10.36 14.59 14.45
CA SER A 213 -9.91 15.22 13.21
C SER A 213 -10.61 14.67 11.96
N GLY A 214 -11.26 13.50 12.05
CA GLY A 214 -11.72 12.75 10.88
C GLY A 214 -10.65 11.83 10.28
N ALA A 215 -9.47 11.77 10.90
CA ALA A 215 -8.31 10.94 10.53
C ALA A 215 -8.01 10.96 9.02
N SER A 216 -7.58 12.12 8.52
CA SER A 216 -7.32 12.28 7.09
C SER A 216 -6.09 11.49 6.65
N MET A 217 -4.94 11.80 7.24
CA MET A 217 -3.61 11.32 6.84
C MET A 217 -3.22 11.58 5.37
N ASN A 218 -4.12 12.13 4.56
CA ASN A 218 -4.02 12.10 3.10
C ASN A 218 -4.70 13.34 2.50
N PRO A 219 -3.93 14.29 1.92
CA PRO A 219 -4.50 15.46 1.29
C PRO A 219 -5.53 15.16 0.19
N ALA A 220 -5.34 14.12 -0.62
CA ALA A 220 -6.30 13.74 -1.66
C ALA A 220 -7.63 13.25 -1.05
N ARG A 221 -7.57 12.49 0.05
CA ARG A 221 -8.73 12.01 0.81
C ARG A 221 -9.59 13.15 1.38
N SER A 222 -8.98 14.29 1.66
CA SER A 222 -9.71 15.48 2.12
C SER A 222 -10.15 16.38 0.97
N LEU A 223 -9.34 16.52 -0.09
CA LEU A 223 -9.65 17.39 -1.24
C LEU A 223 -10.87 16.91 -2.04
N GLY A 224 -10.93 15.63 -2.41
CA GLY A 224 -11.99 15.12 -3.29
C GLY A 224 -13.39 15.38 -2.76
N PRO A 225 -13.71 14.95 -1.52
CA PRO A 225 -15.00 15.24 -0.89
C PRO A 225 -15.27 16.75 -0.75
N ALA A 226 -14.25 17.53 -0.39
CA ALA A 226 -14.37 18.98 -0.22
C ALA A 226 -14.73 19.69 -1.53
N ILE A 227 -14.13 19.27 -2.65
CA ILE A 227 -14.42 19.81 -3.98
C ILE A 227 -15.83 19.43 -4.42
N VAL A 228 -16.21 18.16 -4.29
CA VAL A 228 -17.51 17.66 -4.77
C VAL A 228 -18.69 18.20 -3.95
N LYS A 229 -18.53 18.38 -2.63
CA LYS A 229 -19.59 18.85 -1.74
C LYS A 229 -19.43 20.31 -1.32
N HIS A 230 -18.43 21.02 -1.86
CA HIS A 230 -18.13 22.42 -1.55
C HIS A 230 -17.92 22.72 -0.06
N VAL A 231 -17.25 21.80 0.67
CA VAL A 231 -16.96 21.94 2.11
C VAL A 231 -15.47 22.12 2.34
N TYR A 232 -15.03 23.37 2.49
CA TYR A 232 -13.60 23.72 2.63
C TYR A 232 -13.18 24.08 4.07
N LYS A 233 -14.11 24.01 5.03
CA LYS A 233 -13.85 24.39 6.43
C LYS A 233 -12.68 23.58 7.01
N GLY A 234 -11.61 24.28 7.40
CA GLY A 234 -10.44 23.65 8.00
C GLY A 234 -9.59 22.82 7.03
N LEU A 235 -9.82 22.90 5.72
CA LEU A 235 -9.13 22.05 4.73
C LEU A 235 -7.60 22.13 4.84
N TRP A 236 -7.06 23.31 5.13
CA TRP A 236 -5.63 23.55 5.29
C TRP A 236 -4.98 22.61 6.33
N VAL A 237 -5.71 22.23 7.39
CA VAL A 237 -5.24 21.30 8.42
C VAL A 237 -4.88 19.95 7.81
N TYR A 238 -5.70 19.49 6.87
CA TYR A 238 -5.54 18.20 6.19
C TYR A 238 -4.56 18.25 5.01
N ILE A 239 -3.99 19.41 4.72
CA ILE A 239 -2.87 19.55 3.79
C ILE A 239 -1.58 19.63 4.60
N VAL A 240 -1.50 20.60 5.51
CA VAL A 240 -0.30 20.89 6.30
C VAL A 240 0.02 19.75 7.27
N GLY A 241 -0.99 19.25 8.00
CA GLY A 241 -0.81 18.20 8.99
C GLY A 241 -0.23 16.92 8.40
N PRO A 242 -0.88 16.31 7.38
CA PRO A 242 -0.37 15.12 6.74
C PRO A 242 1.02 15.25 6.13
N ILE A 243 1.29 16.34 5.39
CA ILE A 243 2.61 16.55 4.79
C ILE A 243 3.69 16.66 5.88
N THR A 244 3.44 17.44 6.92
CA THR A 244 4.39 17.63 8.04
C THR A 244 4.63 16.32 8.78
N GLY A 245 3.55 15.61 9.12
CA GLY A 245 3.63 14.32 9.81
C GLY A 245 4.36 13.27 8.99
N CYS A 246 4.01 13.09 7.72
CA CYS A 246 4.68 12.11 6.87
C CYS A 246 6.18 12.42 6.71
N LEU A 247 6.55 13.68 6.45
CA LEU A 247 7.96 14.07 6.37
C LEU A 247 8.71 13.72 7.66
N ALA A 248 8.16 14.11 8.82
CA ALA A 248 8.77 13.81 10.10
C ALA A 248 8.90 12.29 10.36
N GLY A 249 7.86 11.50 10.04
CA GLY A 249 7.84 10.04 10.22
C GLY A 249 8.86 9.33 9.36
N GLY A 250 8.93 9.69 8.06
CA GLY A 250 9.89 9.13 7.13
C GLY A 250 11.33 9.50 7.46
N ILE A 251 11.57 10.76 7.88
CA ILE A 251 12.89 11.22 8.36
C ILE A 251 13.31 10.46 9.63
N ALA A 252 12.41 10.35 10.61
CA ALA A 252 12.67 9.63 11.86
C ALA A 252 13.05 8.17 11.59
N TYR A 253 12.31 7.48 10.71
CA TYR A 253 12.64 6.10 10.32
C TYR A 253 14.02 6.00 9.66
N ASN A 254 14.33 6.94 8.75
CA ASN A 254 15.64 6.97 8.09
C ASN A 254 16.81 7.22 9.05
N PHE A 255 16.60 7.91 10.17
CA PHE A 255 17.63 8.10 11.19
C PHE A 255 17.91 6.84 12.01
N ILE A 256 16.87 6.05 12.33
CA ILE A 256 17.04 4.86 13.18
C ILE A 256 17.46 3.61 12.40
N ARG A 257 17.15 3.53 11.10
CA ARG A 257 17.50 2.35 10.31
C ARG A 257 19.02 2.26 10.15
N SER A 258 19.57 1.09 10.43
CA SER A 258 20.98 0.79 10.16
C SER A 258 21.23 0.87 8.66
N LYS A 259 22.25 1.61 8.22
CA LYS A 259 22.70 1.54 6.81
C LYS A 259 23.37 0.17 6.60
N PRO A 260 23.12 -0.54 5.48
CA PRO A 260 23.93 -1.68 5.12
C PRO A 260 25.40 -1.25 5.07
N LEU A 261 26.30 -2.07 5.63
CA LEU A 261 27.73 -1.87 5.42
C LEU A 261 27.96 -1.87 3.90
N ALA A 262 28.58 -0.80 3.38
CA ALA A 262 28.98 -0.77 1.98
C ALA A 262 29.99 -1.89 1.77
N SER A 263 29.58 -2.95 1.07
CA SER A 263 30.47 -3.99 0.52
C SER A 263 30.88 -3.61 -0.89
#